data_AF-A0A2M8NF70-F1
#
_entry.id   AF-A0A2M8NF70-F1
#
_cell.length_a   1.000
_cell.length_b   1.000
_cell.length_c   1.000
_cell.angle_alpha   90.00
_cell.angle_beta   90.00
_cell.angle_gamma   90.00
#
_symmetry.space_group_name_H-M   'P 1'
#
loop_
_entity.id
_entity.type
_entity.pdbx_description
1 polymer ?
#
loop_
_entity_poly.entity_id
_entity_poly.type
_entity_poly.pdbx_seq_one_letter_code
_entity_poly.pdbx_strand_id
1 'polypeptide(L)' 'MIDADDRRLIAAAASAAEQAYCPYSHYPVGAALEADDGAVFT' A
#
# COMPACT_ATOMS: atom_id res chain seq x y z
N MET A 1 8.85 16.59 0.15
CA MET A 1 7.94 16.75 1.30
C MET A 1 6.80 15.80 1.03
N ILE A 2 6.59 14.77 1.86
CA ILE A 2 5.49 13.82 1.66
C ILE A 2 4.18 14.59 1.85
N ASP A 3 3.35 14.66 0.81
CA ASP A 3 2.11 15.42 0.84
C ASP A 3 0.98 14.65 1.54
N ALA A 4 -0.27 15.09 1.40
CA ALA A 4 -1.42 14.43 2.02
C ALA A 4 -1.83 13.15 1.25
N ASP A 5 -1.65 13.15 -0.07
CA ASP A 5 -2.04 12.04 -0.95
C ASP A 5 -1.02 10.90 -0.86
N ASP A 6 0.28 11.23 -0.81
CA ASP A 6 1.33 10.26 -0.52
C ASP A 6 1.08 9.57 0.83
N ARG A 7 0.62 10.31 1.85
CA ARG A 7 0.28 9.74 3.17
C ARG A 7 -0.89 8.78 3.09
N ARG A 8 -1.90 9.08 2.28
CA ARG A 8 -3.03 8.21 2.03
C ARG A 8 -2.58 6.91 1.34
N LEU A 9 -1.70 7.00 0.33
CA LEU A 9 -1.15 5.84 -0.36
C LEU A 9 -0.27 4.99 0.56
N ILE A 10 0.58 5.60 1.39
CA ILE A 10 1.41 4.88 2.36
C ILE A 10 0.52 4.12 3.37
N ALA A 11 -0.56 4.75 3.86
CA ALA A 11 -1.49 4.09 4.76
C ALA A 11 -2.20 2.90 4.10
N ALA A 12 -2.65 3.06 2.84
CA ALA A 12 -3.27 1.98 2.07
C ALA A 12 -2.29 0.82 1.84
N ALA A 13 -1.03 1.12 1.49
CA ALA A 13 0.02 0.12 1.31
C ALA A 13 0.34 -0.62 2.62
N ALA A 14 0.34 0.09 3.75
CA ALA A 14 0.52 -0.53 5.06
C ALA A 14 -0.60 -1.53 5.38
N SER A 15 -1.87 -1.17 5.13
CA SER A 15 -3.00 -2.08 5.29
C SER A 15 -2.96 -3.27 4.34
N ALA A 16 -2.47 -3.08 3.11
CA ALA A 16 -2.29 -4.16 2.13
C ALA A 16 -1.28 -5.22 2.62
N ALA A 17 -0.22 -4.76 3.31
CA ALA A 17 0.81 -5.65 3.85
C ALA A 17 0.25 -6.64 4.88
N GLU A 18 -0.83 -6.30 5.59
CA GLU A 18 -1.49 -7.19 6.55
C GLU A 18 -2.08 -8.45 5.89
N GLN A 19 -2.35 -8.39 4.58
CA GLN A 19 -2.88 -9.51 3.78
C GLN A 19 -1.79 -10.27 3.02
N ALA A 20 -0.52 -9.89 3.19
CA ALA A 20 0.58 -10.48 2.43
C ALA A 20 0.84 -11.95 2.83
N TYR A 21 0.68 -12.86 1.87
CA TYR A 21 1.01 -14.26 2.05
C TYR A 21 2.52 -14.49 1.90
N CYS A 22 3.25 -14.54 3.02
CA CYS A 22 4.71 -14.64 3.06
C CYS A 22 5.23 -15.71 4.04
N PRO A 23 4.80 -16.99 3.93
CA PRO A 23 5.08 -18.03 4.93
C PRO A 23 6.56 -18.44 5.05
N TYR A 24 7.38 -18.09 4.05
CA TYR A 24 8.79 -18.44 4.05
C TYR A 24 9.66 -17.30 4.58
N SER A 25 9.53 -16.10 4.00
CA SER A 25 10.33 -14.94 4.39
C SER A 25 9.87 -14.30 5.70
N HIS A 26 8.59 -14.45 6.06
CA HIS A 26 7.95 -13.74 7.18
C HIS A 26 8.12 -12.21 7.09
N TYR A 27 8.26 -11.70 5.88
CA TYR A 27 8.45 -10.27 5.61
C TYR A 27 7.29 -9.74 4.75
N PRO A 28 6.19 -9.28 5.37
CA PRO A 28 5.03 -8.79 4.65
C PRO A 28 5.33 -7.45 3.98
N VAL A 29 4.92 -7.32 2.73
CA VAL A 29 5.06 -6.09 1.93
C VAL A 29 3.71 -5.80 1.30
N GLY A 30 3.33 -4.52 1.33
CA GLY A 30 2.14 -4.02 0.66
C GLY A 30 2.49 -2.84 -0.22
N ALA A 31 1.65 -2.61 -1.24
CA ALA A 31 1.78 -1.50 -2.17
C ALA A 31 0.41 -0.84 -2.34
N ALA A 32 0.42 0.43 -2.74
CA ALA A 32 -0.80 1.10 -3.17
C ALA A 32 -0.49 1.93 -4.41
N LEU A 33 -1.43 1.95 -5.34
CA LEU A 33 -1.33 2.73 -6.58
C LEU A 33 -2.60 3.57 -6.76
N GLU A 34 -2.42 4.82 -7.16
CA GLU A 34 -3.49 5.68 -7.65
C GLU A 34 -3.49 5.66 -9.19
N ALA A 35 -4.64 5.37 -9.78
CA ALA A 35 -4.84 5.44 -11.23
C ALA A 35 -5.21 6.86 -11.66
N ASP A 36 -5.12 7.14 -12.97
CA ASP A 36 -5.42 8.47 -13.53
C ASP A 36 -6.87 8.95 -13.29
N ASP A 37 -7.78 8.04 -12.94
CA ASP A 37 -9.17 8.33 -12.59
C ASP A 37 -9.39 8.59 -11.07
N GLY A 38 -8.32 8.57 -10.27
CA GLY A 38 -8.34 8.77 -8.82
C GLY A 38 -8.72 7.53 -8.01
N ALA A 39 -8.89 6.38 -8.65
CA ALA A 39 -9.10 5.11 -7.95
C ALA A 39 -7.78 4.64 -7.29
N VAL A 40 -7.88 4.10 -6.07
CA VAL A 40 -6.73 3.57 -5.32
C VAL A 40 -6.85 2.05 -5.20
N PHE A 41 -5.77 1.33 -5.55
CA PHE A 41 -5.65 -0.12 -5.51
C PHE A 41 -4.58 -0.55 -4.48
N THR A 42 -4.75 -1.73 -3.86
CA THR A 42 -3.90 -2.31 -2.81
C THR A 42 -3.70 -3.81 -3.00
#